data_AF-A0A9D6G9U1-F1
#
_entry.id   AF-A0A9D6G9U1-F1
#
_cell.length_a   1.000
_cell.length_b   1.000
_cell.length_c   1.000
_cell.angle_alpha   90.00
_cell.angle_beta   90.00
_cell.angle_gamma   90.00
#
_symmetry.space_group_name_H-M   'P 1'
#
loop_
_entity.id
_entity.type
_entity.pdbx_description
1 polymer ?
#
loop_
_entity_poly.entity_id
_entity_poly.type
_entity_poly.pdbx_seq_one_letter_code
_entity_poly.pdbx_strand_id
1 'polypeptide(L)'
;MERIREFKRSRDMARLGRALRALFEVGKSREQSLMPAIIAAFETAATLGEVAGMLRLAYGAAYDPFGAVTPPLDGGFLDARAGA
;
A
#
# COMPACT_ATOMS: atom_id res chain seq x y z
N MET A 1 -1.85 -19.73 0.57
CA MET A 1 -1.53 -18.76 -0.51
C MET A 1 -2.61 -18.66 -1.57
N GLU A 2 -3.26 -19.76 -1.97
CA GLU A 2 -4.27 -19.77 -3.03
C GLU A 2 -5.47 -18.86 -2.76
N ARG A 3 -6.05 -18.91 -1.55
CA ARG A 3 -7.15 -18.01 -1.13
C ARG A 3 -6.85 -16.53 -1.33
N ILE A 4 -5.62 -16.10 -1.00
CA ILE A 4 -5.20 -14.70 -1.20
C ILE A 4 -5.06 -14.41 -2.69
N ARG A 5 -4.45 -15.31 -3.47
CA ARG A 5 -4.32 -15.13 -4.92
C ARG A 5 -5.67 -14.99 -5.61
N GLU A 6 -6.63 -15.82 -5.25
CA GLU A 6 -8.00 -15.76 -5.78
C GLU A 6 -8.70 -14.46 -5.38
N PHE A 7 -8.66 -14.09 -4.09
CA PHE A 7 -9.16 -12.81 -3.61
C PHE A 7 -8.56 -11.62 -4.36
N LYS A 8 -7.26 -11.68 -4.70
CA LYS A 8 -6.60 -10.58 -5.41
C LYS A 8 -7.05 -10.41 -6.86
N ARG A 9 -7.58 -11.45 -7.52
CA ARG A 9 -7.92 -11.45 -8.96
C ARG A 9 -9.16 -10.61 -9.32
N SER A 10 -10.09 -10.42 -8.39
CA SER A 10 -11.37 -9.72 -8.65
C SER A 10 -11.34 -8.23 -8.29
N ARG A 11 -10.18 -7.70 -7.88
CA ARG A 11 -10.08 -6.35 -7.31
C ARG A 11 -9.97 -5.28 -8.39
N ASP A 12 -10.62 -4.15 -8.15
CA ASP A 12 -10.38 -2.92 -8.90
C ASP A 12 -9.00 -2.36 -8.52
N MET A 13 -8.01 -2.66 -9.35
CA MET A 13 -6.63 -2.25 -9.14
C MET A 13 -6.44 -0.74 -9.20
N ALA A 14 -7.27 -0.01 -9.94
CA ALA A 14 -7.18 1.44 -10.01
C ALA A 14 -7.68 2.09 -8.70
N ARG A 15 -8.81 1.60 -8.17
CA ARG A 15 -9.34 2.05 -6.88
C ARG A 15 -8.41 1.69 -5.73
N LEU A 16 -7.90 0.45 -5.71
CA LEU A 16 -6.90 0.00 -4.75
C LEU A 16 -5.64 0.88 -4.79
N GLY A 17 -5.12 1.13 -5.99
CA GLY A 17 -3.91 1.94 -6.16
C GLY A 17 -4.07 3.36 -5.64
N ARG A 18 -5.22 4.01 -5.87
CA ARG A 18 -5.51 5.35 -5.31
C ARG A 18 -5.55 5.33 -3.78
N ALA A 19 -6.20 4.34 -3.18
CA ALA A 19 -6.29 4.24 -1.72
C ALA A 19 -4.94 3.98 -1.06
N LEU A 20 -4.11 3.10 -1.64
CA LEU A 20 -2.76 2.81 -1.12
C LEU A 20 -1.81 4.01 -1.24
N ARG A 21 -1.90 4.80 -2.32
CA ARG A 21 -1.15 6.05 -2.46
C ARG A 21 -1.56 7.07 -1.41
N ALA A 22 -2.87 7.24 -1.18
CA ALA A 22 -3.37 8.14 -0.14
C ALA A 22 -2.90 7.70 1.25
N LEU A 23 -2.94 6.40 1.55
CA LEU A 23 -2.42 5.84 2.80
C LEU A 23 -0.94 6.16 3.00
N PHE A 24 -0.13 6.04 1.94
CA PHE A 24 1.29 6.39 2.00
C PHE A 24 1.49 7.88 2.34
N GLU A 25 0.77 8.80 1.68
CA GLU A 25 0.91 10.24 1.96
C GLU A 25 0.46 10.59 3.38
N VAL A 26 -0.66 10.02 3.85
CA VAL A 26 -1.11 10.19 5.24
C VAL A 26 -0.09 9.61 6.23
N GLY A 27 0.53 8.47 5.89
CA GLY A 27 1.63 7.86 6.63
C GLY A 27 2.82 8.78 6.87
N LYS A 28 3.05 9.77 6.00
CA LYS A 28 4.14 10.75 6.14
C LYS A 28 3.79 11.96 7.01
N SER A 29 2.50 12.21 7.26
CA SER A 29 2.04 13.35 8.05
C SER A 29 2.03 13.03 9.54
N ARG A 30 2.36 14.01 10.37
CA ARG A 30 2.25 13.88 11.85
C ARG A 30 0.94 14.47 12.38
N GLU A 31 0.20 15.14 11.53
CA GLU A 31 -0.99 15.94 11.84
C GLU A 31 -2.29 15.18 11.50
N GLN A 32 -2.22 14.23 10.58
CA GLN A 32 -3.36 13.45 10.12
C GLN A 32 -3.47 12.11 10.85
N SER A 33 -4.70 11.68 11.12
CA SER A 33 -4.96 10.34 11.65
C SER A 33 -4.82 9.28 10.55
N LEU A 34 -4.13 8.17 10.87
CA LEU A 34 -3.96 7.04 9.96
C LEU A 34 -5.24 6.22 9.78
N MET A 35 -6.08 6.15 10.81
CA MET A 35 -7.20 5.21 10.84
C MET A 35 -8.19 5.39 9.68
N PRO A 36 -8.61 6.62 9.31
CA PRO A 36 -9.47 6.82 8.14
C PRO A 36 -8.85 6.28 6.83
N ALA A 37 -7.55 6.50 6.63
CA ALA A 37 -6.86 6.02 5.42
C ALA A 37 -6.70 4.49 5.40
N ILE A 38 -6.47 3.87 6.57
CA ILE A 38 -6.41 2.42 6.72
C ILE A 38 -7.77 1.77 6.41
N ILE A 39 -8.87 2.34 6.94
CA ILE A 39 -10.23 1.87 6.65
C ILE A 39 -10.52 1.97 5.15
N ALA A 40 -10.26 3.12 4.54
CA ALA A 40 -10.45 3.33 3.11
C ALA A 40 -9.66 2.33 2.26
N ALA A 41 -8.43 1.97 2.66
CA ALA A 41 -7.66 0.93 1.97
C ALA A 41 -8.35 -0.44 2.05
N PHE A 42 -8.84 -0.85 3.21
CA PHE A 42 -9.55 -2.13 3.35
C PHE A 42 -10.87 -2.18 2.57
N GLU A 43 -11.59 -1.08 2.44
CA GLU A 43 -12.79 -0.97 1.60
C GLU A 43 -12.50 -1.17 0.09
N THR A 44 -11.22 -1.07 -0.31
CA THR A 44 -10.74 -1.38 -1.67
C THR A 44 -10.17 -2.79 -1.81
N ALA A 45 -10.44 -3.68 -0.85
CA ALA A 45 -9.91 -5.03 -0.80
C ALA A 45 -8.37 -5.08 -0.72
N ALA A 46 -7.75 -4.08 -0.10
CA ALA A 46 -6.34 -4.15 0.29
C ALA A 46 -6.13 -5.26 1.33
N THR A 47 -4.99 -5.95 1.27
CA THR A 47 -4.61 -6.88 2.34
C THR A 47 -3.89 -6.15 3.47
N LEU A 48 -3.85 -6.76 4.66
CA LEU A 48 -3.03 -6.25 5.75
C LEU A 48 -1.56 -6.10 5.36
N GLY A 49 -1.02 -7.02 4.55
CA GLY A 49 0.35 -6.93 4.05
C GLY A 49 0.58 -5.75 3.12
N GLU A 50 -0.40 -5.40 2.28
CA GLU A 50 -0.34 -4.22 1.42
C GLU A 50 -0.38 -2.93 2.26
N VAL A 51 -1.29 -2.85 3.25
CA VAL A 51 -1.36 -1.72 4.20
C VAL A 51 -0.06 -1.55 4.98
N ALA A 52 0.44 -2.64 5.58
CA ALA A 52 1.68 -2.63 6.34
C ALA A 52 2.89 -2.24 5.48
N GLY A 53 2.99 -2.77 4.26
CA GLY A 53 4.05 -2.42 3.33
C GLY A 53 4.02 -0.95 2.93
N MET A 54 2.84 -0.37 2.70
CA MET A 54 2.73 1.07 2.39
C MET A 54 3.15 1.95 3.57
N LEU A 55 2.79 1.59 4.81
CA LEU A 55 3.23 2.31 6.00
C LEU A 55 4.74 2.19 6.21
N ARG A 56 5.32 1.01 5.95
CA ARG A 56 6.79 0.83 5.97
C ARG A 56 7.48 1.79 5.00
N LEU A 57 6.99 1.85 3.77
CA LEU A 57 7.50 2.81 2.77
C LEU A 57 7.37 4.26 3.26
N ALA A 58 6.22 4.63 3.84
CA ALA A 58 6.00 5.99 4.36
C ALA A 58 7.00 6.35 5.48
N TYR A 59 7.47 5.36 6.23
CA TYR A 59 8.46 5.50 7.29
C TYR A 59 9.91 5.30 6.83
N GLY A 60 10.17 5.22 5.53
CA GLY A 60 11.52 5.06 4.97
C GLY A 60 12.09 3.64 5.05
N ALA A 61 11.25 2.64 5.31
CA ALA A 61 11.65 1.23 5.30
C ALA A 61 11.27 0.54 3.99
N ALA A 62 11.97 -0.54 3.64
CA ALA A 62 11.60 -1.40 2.52
C ALA A 62 10.16 -1.92 2.68
N TYR A 63 9.37 -1.90 1.59
CA TYR A 63 7.98 -2.37 1.54
C TYR A 63 7.84 -3.78 2.12
N ASP A 64 8.67 -4.70 1.63
CA ASP A 64 8.81 -6.05 2.17
C ASP A 64 10.26 -6.23 2.64
N PRO A 65 10.50 -6.58 3.92
CA PRO A 65 11.86 -6.77 4.45
C PRO A 65 12.67 -7.86 3.72
N PHE A 66 12.00 -8.80 3.06
CA PHE A 66 12.61 -9.95 2.42
C PHE A 66 12.67 -9.83 0.89
N GLY A 67 12.15 -8.75 0.31
CA GLY A 67 12.09 -8.53 -1.14
C GLY A 67 11.26 -9.57 -1.91
N ALA A 68 10.39 -10.32 -1.24
CA ALA A 68 9.62 -11.41 -1.84
C ALA A 68 8.36 -10.93 -2.55
N VAL A 69 7.87 -9.73 -2.20
CA VAL A 69 6.66 -9.13 -2.78
C VAL A 69 6.85 -7.64 -3.04
N THR A 70 6.22 -7.17 -4.11
CA THR A 70 6.21 -5.74 -4.47
C THR A 70 4.83 -5.12 -4.20
N PRO A 71 4.77 -3.79 -4.04
CA PRO A 71 3.52 -3.05 -3.99
C PRO A 71 2.67 -3.30 -5.24
N PRO A 72 1.33 -3.38 -5.12
CA PRO A 72 0.41 -3.49 -6.26
C PRO A 72 0.18 -2.12 -6.93
N LEU A 73 1.25 -1.36 -7.14
CA LEU A 73 1.27 -0.03 -7.73
C LEU A 73 2.13 -0.07 -9.01
N ASP A 74 1.90 0.89 -9.92
CA ASP A 74 2.77 1.02 -11.09
C ASP A 74 4.22 1.36 -10.70
N GLY A 75 5.17 1.00 -11.56
CA GLY A 75 6.60 1.23 -11.33
C GLY A 75 6.94 2.71 -11.12
N GLY A 76 6.21 3.62 -11.80
CA GLY A 76 6.40 5.06 -11.67
C GLY A 76 6.16 5.60 -10.26
N PHE A 77 5.37 4.92 -9.42
CA PHE A 77 5.21 5.30 -8.01
C PHE A 77 6.46 5.02 -7.17
N LEU A 78 7.12 3.89 -7.41
CA LEU A 78 8.26 3.43 -6.61
C LEU A 78 9.55 4.10 -7.04
N ASP A 79 9.72 4.27 -8.36
CA ASP A 79 10.90 4.92 -8.94
C ASP A 79 11.00 6.40 -8.53
N ALA A 80 9.86 7.10 -8.43
CA ALA A 80 9.81 8.50 -7.99
C ALA A 80 10.11 8.71 -6.49
N ARG A 81 10.23 7.64 -5.71
CA ARG A 81 10.28 7.69 -4.24
C ARG A 81 11.50 6.95 -3.65
N ALA A 82 12.29 6.26 -4.46
CA ALA A 82 13.53 5.56 -4.05
C ALA A 82 14.75 6.50 -3.82
N GLY A 83 14.54 7.83 -3.80
CA GLY A 83 15.61 8.83 -3.73
C GLY A 83 15.42 9.92 -2.67
N ALA A 84 14.74 9.64 -1.55
CA ALA A 84 14.56 10.57 -0.43
C ALA A 84 15.15 10.01 0.86
#